data_AF-A0A976JEE9-F1
#
_entry.id   AF-A0A976JEE9-F1
#
_cell.length_a   1.000
_cell.length_b   1.000
_cell.length_c   1.000
_cell.angle_alpha   90.00
_cell.angle_beta   90.00
_cell.angle_gamma   90.00
#
_symmetry.space_group_name_H-M   'P 1'
#
loop_
_entity.id
_entity.type
_entity.pdbx_description
1 polymer ?
#
loop_
_entity_poly.entity_id
_entity_poly.type
_entity_poly.pdbx_seq_one_letter_code
_entity_poly.pdbx_strand_id
1 'polypeptide(L)'
;MAMKNQEKIIALLNNIMEFELAGVVRYNHYALMVFGYGRIPIVSWLRSEANNSLTHAQEAGELITAMGGHPSLGIGPLLETHKHDIGDILRESLDHEGKARKLYYELLDMVKDDSVLLEEYARRMIAAEEMHAAEVDKMLRKPGDIEPFKS
;
A
#
# COMPACT_ATOMS: atom_id res chain seq x y z
N MET A 1 7.51 29.40 6.05
CA MET A 1 8.68 28.84 6.76
C MET A 1 9.05 27.58 6.02
N ALA A 2 10.32 27.36 5.65
CA ALA A 2 10.72 26.13 4.96
C ALA A 2 10.64 24.97 5.96
N MET A 3 9.93 23.90 5.59
CA MET A 3 9.75 22.72 6.43
C MET A 3 11.10 22.02 6.65
N LYS A 4 11.33 21.50 7.86
CA LYS A 4 12.61 20.85 8.17
C LYS A 4 12.74 19.57 7.36
N ASN A 5 13.92 19.31 6.79
CA ASN A 5 14.20 18.10 6.00
C ASN A 5 13.30 17.91 4.74
N GLN A 6 12.78 18.98 4.14
CA GLN A 6 11.89 18.91 2.97
C GLN A 6 12.39 17.98 1.85
N GLU A 7 13.68 18.01 1.51
CA GLU A 7 14.26 17.10 0.50
C GLU A 7 14.12 15.62 0.87
N LYS A 8 14.30 15.26 2.15
CA LYS A 8 14.14 13.89 2.64
C LYS A 8 12.68 13.46 2.65
N ILE A 9 11.77 14.37 2.98
CA ILE A 9 10.32 14.12 2.94
C ILE A 9 9.88 13.88 1.49
N ILE A 10 10.34 14.72 0.55
CA ILE A 10 10.08 14.53 -0.89
C ILE A 10 10.65 13.19 -1.38
N ALA A 11 11.85 12.81 -0.94
CA ALA A 11 12.44 11.53 -1.29
C ALA A 11 11.62 10.35 -0.75
N LEU A 12 11.13 10.41 0.49
CA LEU A 12 10.29 9.37 1.06
C LEU A 12 8.92 9.30 0.36
N LEU A 13 8.28 10.44 0.08
CA LEU A 13 7.01 10.45 -0.65
C LEU A 13 7.17 9.87 -2.05
N ASN A 14 8.31 10.12 -2.72
CA ASN A 14 8.61 9.46 -4.00
C ASN A 14 8.71 7.94 -3.82
N ASN A 15 9.40 7.46 -2.79
CA ASN A 15 9.47 6.02 -2.49
C ASN A 15 8.08 5.42 -2.21
N ILE A 16 7.24 6.13 -1.43
CA ILE A 16 5.83 5.74 -1.20
C ILE A 16 5.08 5.67 -2.53
N MET A 17 5.14 6.71 -3.35
CA MET A 17 4.46 6.77 -4.64
C MET A 17 4.89 5.61 -5.56
N GLU A 18 6.20 5.34 -5.66
CA GLU A 18 6.72 4.22 -6.44
C GLU A 18 6.24 2.87 -5.90
N PHE A 19 6.17 2.71 -4.58
CA PHE A 19 5.68 1.50 -3.90
C PHE A 19 4.19 1.26 -4.17
N GLU A 20 3.38 2.31 -4.08
CA GLU A 20 1.94 2.26 -4.38
C GLU A 20 1.68 1.96 -5.87
N LEU A 21 2.46 2.57 -6.78
CA LEU A 21 2.40 2.23 -8.21
C LEU A 21 2.76 0.75 -8.46
N ALA A 22 3.70 0.19 -7.70
CA ALA A 22 3.98 -1.24 -7.76
C ALA A 22 2.77 -2.07 -7.28
N GLY A 23 2.05 -1.61 -6.26
CA GLY A 23 0.76 -2.17 -5.82
C GLY A 23 -0.28 -2.24 -6.94
N VAL A 24 -0.45 -1.16 -7.72
CA VAL A 24 -1.36 -1.12 -8.88
C VAL A 24 -1.06 -2.26 -9.86
N VAL A 25 0.23 -2.45 -10.18
CA VAL A 25 0.67 -3.49 -11.12
C VAL A 25 0.45 -4.88 -10.52
N ARG A 26 0.85 -5.09 -9.25
CA ARG A 26 0.76 -6.40 -8.57
C ARG A 26 -0.69 -6.85 -8.42
N TYR A 27 -1.58 -5.99 -7.93
CA TYR A 27 -2.97 -6.35 -7.72
C TYR A 27 -3.71 -6.64 -9.04
N ASN A 28 -3.41 -5.89 -10.10
CA ASN A 28 -3.91 -6.22 -11.44
C ASN A 28 -3.38 -7.56 -11.94
N HIS A 29 -2.09 -7.85 -11.72
CA HIS A 29 -1.49 -9.13 -12.08
C HIS A 29 -2.16 -10.29 -11.34
N TYR A 30 -2.28 -10.21 -10.01
CA TYR A 30 -2.94 -11.23 -9.20
C TYR A 30 -4.38 -11.49 -9.66
N ALA A 31 -5.13 -10.44 -10.01
CA ALA A 31 -6.50 -10.58 -10.51
C ALA A 31 -6.60 -11.44 -11.80
N LEU A 32 -5.54 -11.47 -12.63
CA LEU A 32 -5.47 -12.33 -13.81
C LEU A 32 -5.17 -13.79 -13.45
N MET A 33 -4.49 -14.01 -12.33
CA MET A 33 -3.99 -15.32 -11.90
C MET A 33 -4.94 -16.08 -10.98
N VAL A 34 -6.12 -15.52 -10.68
CA VAL A 34 -7.18 -16.23 -9.93
C VAL A 34 -8.07 -17.06 -10.85
N PHE A 35 -8.07 -18.37 -10.64
CA PHE A 35 -8.86 -19.36 -11.37
C PHE A 35 -9.92 -20.04 -10.48
N GLY A 36 -10.86 -20.76 -11.08
CA GLY A 36 -11.89 -21.54 -10.36
C GLY A 36 -13.21 -20.81 -10.11
N TYR A 37 -14.17 -21.50 -9.50
CA TYR A 37 -15.56 -21.03 -9.34
C TYR A 37 -15.70 -19.84 -8.39
N GLY A 38 -14.83 -19.74 -7.37
CA GLY A 38 -14.83 -18.65 -6.38
C GLY A 38 -14.21 -17.33 -6.84
N ARG A 39 -13.77 -17.24 -8.11
CA ARG A 39 -12.93 -16.12 -8.57
C ARG A 39 -13.63 -14.76 -8.64
N ILE A 40 -14.94 -14.72 -8.88
CA ILE A 40 -15.66 -13.46 -9.14
C ILE A 40 -15.44 -12.43 -8.01
N PRO A 41 -15.74 -12.75 -6.73
CA PRO A 41 -15.51 -11.80 -5.63
C PRO A 41 -14.03 -11.48 -5.41
N ILE A 42 -13.13 -12.47 -5.53
CA ILE A 42 -11.69 -12.29 -5.28
C ILE A 42 -11.07 -11.37 -6.34
N VAL A 43 -11.39 -11.57 -7.62
CA VAL A 43 -10.93 -10.72 -8.72
C VAL A 43 -11.48 -9.30 -8.59
N SER A 44 -12.72 -9.15 -8.14
CA SER A 44 -13.31 -7.83 -7.86
C SER A 44 -12.55 -7.11 -6.74
N TRP A 45 -12.24 -7.82 -5.66
CA TRP A 45 -11.49 -7.28 -4.53
C TRP A 45 -10.05 -6.90 -4.92
N LEU A 46 -9.31 -7.77 -5.61
CA LEU A 46 -7.96 -7.45 -6.09
C LEU A 46 -7.95 -6.20 -7.00
N ARG A 47 -8.96 -6.05 -7.85
CA ARG A 47 -9.09 -4.84 -8.69
C ARG A 47 -9.45 -3.59 -7.89
N SER A 48 -10.19 -3.70 -6.79
CA SER A 48 -10.41 -2.56 -5.90
C SER A 48 -9.13 -2.15 -5.18
N GLU A 49 -8.33 -3.11 -4.71
CA GLU A 49 -7.02 -2.81 -4.11
C GLU A 49 -6.07 -2.14 -5.11
N ALA A 50 -6.07 -2.57 -6.38
CA ALA A 50 -5.31 -1.88 -7.42
C ALA A 50 -5.74 -0.41 -7.61
N ASN A 51 -7.04 -0.11 -7.49
CA ASN A 51 -7.55 1.26 -7.56
C ASN A 51 -7.19 2.06 -6.30
N ASN A 52 -7.23 1.44 -5.12
CA ASN A 52 -6.82 2.07 -3.87
C ASN A 52 -5.34 2.49 -3.93
N SER A 53 -4.44 1.59 -4.35
CA SER A 53 -3.01 1.91 -4.52
C SER A 53 -2.80 3.04 -5.55
N LEU A 54 -3.62 3.10 -6.61
CA LEU A 54 -3.54 4.20 -7.57
C LEU A 54 -3.92 5.54 -6.91
N THR A 55 -4.97 5.57 -6.10
CA THR A 55 -5.37 6.75 -5.33
C THR A 55 -4.25 7.16 -4.36
N HIS A 56 -3.64 6.22 -3.66
CA HIS A 56 -2.53 6.50 -2.73
C HIS A 56 -1.31 7.11 -3.44
N ALA A 57 -0.93 6.54 -4.59
CA ALA A 57 0.15 7.05 -5.43
C ALA A 57 -0.13 8.48 -5.91
N GLN A 58 -1.37 8.75 -6.34
CA GLN A 58 -1.79 10.09 -6.77
C GLN A 58 -1.71 11.10 -5.63
N GLU A 59 -2.21 10.75 -4.43
CA GLU A 59 -2.14 11.61 -3.26
C GLU A 59 -0.68 11.93 -2.86
N ALA A 60 0.20 10.93 -2.87
CA ALA A 60 1.63 11.15 -2.63
C ALA A 60 2.25 12.08 -3.69
N GLY A 61 1.89 11.89 -4.96
CA GLY A 61 2.30 12.73 -6.09
C GLY A 61 1.91 14.20 -5.91
N GLU A 62 0.67 14.47 -5.52
CA GLU A 62 0.18 15.83 -5.25
C GLU A 62 0.93 16.49 -4.08
N LEU A 63 1.29 15.72 -3.04
CA LEU A 63 2.09 16.25 -1.93
C LEU A 63 3.53 16.56 -2.35
N ILE A 64 4.14 15.74 -3.22
CA ILE A 64 5.47 16.00 -3.78
C ILE A 64 5.48 17.33 -4.54
N THR A 65 4.52 17.54 -5.45
CA THR A 65 4.45 18.76 -6.27
C THR A 65 4.07 19.98 -5.44
N ALA A 66 3.20 19.84 -4.43
CA ALA A 66 2.84 20.92 -3.51
C ALA A 66 4.05 21.45 -2.72
N MET A 67 5.04 20.59 -2.47
CA MET A 67 6.31 20.97 -1.85
C MET A 67 7.39 21.40 -2.87
N GLY A 68 7.04 21.55 -4.15
CA GLY A 68 7.98 21.91 -5.21
C GLY A 68 8.96 20.80 -5.60
N GLY A 69 8.68 19.55 -5.23
CA GLY A 69 9.43 18.37 -5.66
C GLY A 69 9.00 17.88 -7.04
N HIS A 70 9.84 17.05 -7.66
CA HIS A 70 9.53 16.35 -8.91
C HIS A 70 9.07 14.91 -8.59
N PRO A 71 7.85 14.49 -8.98
CA PRO A 71 7.41 13.10 -8.84
C PRO A 71 8.24 12.17 -9.74
N SER A 72 8.72 11.07 -9.18
CA SER A 72 9.46 10.04 -9.90
C SER A 72 8.60 9.35 -10.95
N LEU A 73 9.25 8.84 -12.00
CA LEU A 73 8.65 7.91 -12.96
C LEU A 73 8.99 6.45 -12.64
N GLY A 74 9.63 6.19 -11.51
CA GLY A 74 9.99 4.86 -11.05
C GLY A 74 8.77 4.02 -10.66
N ILE A 75 9.00 2.71 -10.55
CA ILE A 75 8.08 1.76 -9.97
C ILE A 75 8.88 0.97 -8.95
N GLY A 76 8.31 0.79 -7.75
CA GLY A 76 8.91 0.01 -6.69
C GLY A 76 9.05 -1.48 -7.05
N PRO A 77 9.63 -2.29 -6.14
CA PRO A 77 9.85 -3.70 -6.40
C PRO A 77 8.56 -4.47 -6.74
N LEU A 78 8.55 -5.14 -7.89
CA LEU A 78 7.47 -6.01 -8.36
C LEU A 78 7.74 -7.46 -7.97
N LEU A 79 7.53 -7.79 -6.69
CA LEU A 79 7.68 -9.17 -6.23
C LEU A 79 6.47 -10.02 -6.64
N GLU A 80 6.73 -11.13 -7.34
CA GLU A 80 5.77 -12.15 -7.75
C GLU A 80 6.51 -13.49 -7.66
N THR A 81 6.06 -14.41 -6.78
CA THR A 81 6.82 -15.65 -6.49
C THR A 81 6.53 -16.79 -7.46
N HIS A 82 5.73 -16.53 -8.50
CA HIS A 82 5.10 -17.49 -9.42
C HIS A 82 4.17 -18.50 -8.72
N LYS A 83 3.77 -18.22 -7.48
CA LYS A 83 2.82 -19.04 -6.72
C LYS A 83 1.45 -18.35 -6.70
N HIS A 84 0.53 -18.93 -7.46
CA HIS A 84 -0.77 -18.32 -7.72
C HIS A 84 -1.93 -19.01 -6.99
N ASP A 85 -1.65 -19.79 -5.95
CA ASP A 85 -2.70 -20.17 -5.01
C ASP A 85 -3.23 -18.91 -4.32
N ILE A 86 -4.54 -18.85 -4.05
CA ILE A 86 -5.16 -17.68 -3.42
C ILE A 86 -4.51 -17.39 -2.07
N GLY A 87 -4.17 -18.40 -1.28
CA GLY A 87 -3.51 -18.20 0.01
C GLY A 87 -2.10 -17.62 -0.11
N ASP A 88 -1.37 -17.95 -1.19
CA ASP A 88 -0.04 -17.41 -1.45
C ASP A 88 -0.13 -15.96 -1.93
N ILE A 89 -1.06 -15.64 -2.83
CA ILE A 89 -1.37 -14.27 -3.24
C ILE A 89 -1.72 -13.41 -2.02
N LEU A 90 -2.60 -13.90 -1.13
CA LEU A 90 -2.99 -13.16 0.07
C LEU A 90 -1.82 -12.95 1.04
N ARG A 91 -0.91 -13.92 1.19
CA ARG A 91 0.32 -13.73 1.98
C ARG A 91 1.25 -12.70 1.36
N GLU A 92 1.38 -12.68 0.04
CA GLU A 92 2.15 -11.66 -0.68
C GLU A 92 1.53 -10.26 -0.59
N SER A 93 0.20 -10.16 -0.56
CA SER A 93 -0.52 -8.91 -0.27
C SER A 93 -0.31 -8.46 1.16
N LEU A 94 -0.38 -9.36 2.15
CA LEU A 94 -0.16 -9.01 3.56
C LEU A 94 1.25 -8.47 3.81
N ASP A 95 2.27 -9.04 3.16
CA ASP A 95 3.65 -8.53 3.19
C ASP A 95 3.78 -7.16 2.50
N HIS A 96 3.00 -6.91 1.43
CA HIS A 96 2.91 -5.61 0.79
C HIS A 96 2.41 -4.54 1.75
N GLU A 97 1.27 -4.77 2.40
CA GLU A 97 0.66 -3.80 3.33
C GLU A 97 1.56 -3.54 4.53
N GLY A 98 2.24 -4.59 5.02
CA GLY A 98 3.24 -4.43 6.08
C GLY A 98 4.37 -3.47 5.71
N LYS A 99 4.84 -3.50 4.45
CA LYS A 99 5.88 -2.61 3.94
C LYS A 99 5.37 -1.21 3.64
N ALA A 100 4.21 -1.06 3.01
CA ALA A 100 3.56 0.25 2.79
C ALA A 100 3.37 0.98 4.12
N ARG A 101 2.76 0.30 5.10
CA ARG A 101 2.53 0.83 6.44
C ARG A 101 3.82 1.31 7.11
N LYS A 102 4.93 0.58 6.94
CA LYS A 102 6.23 0.99 7.48
C LYS A 102 6.69 2.32 6.88
N LEU A 103 6.55 2.52 5.57
CA LEU A 103 6.88 3.78 4.91
C LEU A 103 6.03 4.94 5.43
N TYR A 104 4.74 4.71 5.69
CA TYR A 104 3.87 5.74 6.26
C TYR A 104 4.19 6.08 7.72
N TYR A 105 4.60 5.10 8.54
CA TYR A 105 5.12 5.38 9.89
C TYR A 105 6.42 6.20 9.83
N GLU A 106 7.33 5.88 8.90
CA GLU A 106 8.55 6.67 8.69
C GLU A 106 8.22 8.11 8.26
N LEU A 107 7.18 8.31 7.43
CA LEU A 107 6.70 9.63 7.05
C LEU A 107 6.15 10.39 8.26
N LEU A 108 5.27 9.77 9.05
CA LEU A 108 4.69 10.36 10.25
C LEU A 108 5.80 10.83 11.21
N ASP A 109 6.81 10.00 11.43
CA ASP A 109 7.93 10.34 12.32
C ASP A 109 8.76 11.54 11.84
N MET A 110 8.84 11.77 10.52
CA MET A 110 9.55 12.91 9.96
C MET A 110 8.77 14.22 9.99
N VAL A 111 7.43 14.15 9.92
CA VAL A 111 6.56 15.33 9.75
C VAL A 111 5.80 15.73 11.00
N LYS A 112 5.81 14.87 12.04
CA LYS A 112 5.17 15.15 13.33
C LYS A 112 5.65 16.48 13.90
N ASP A 113 4.69 17.25 14.40
CA ASP A 113 4.90 18.59 14.98
C ASP A 113 5.45 19.66 14.00
N ASP A 114 5.63 19.36 12.70
CA ASP A 114 6.11 20.31 11.68
C ASP A 114 5.05 20.62 10.61
N SER A 115 4.27 19.60 10.16
CA SER A 115 3.24 19.78 9.13
C SER A 115 1.97 19.01 9.45
N VAL A 116 0.91 19.73 9.84
CA VAL A 116 -0.42 19.17 10.09
C VAL A 116 -0.96 18.42 8.87
N LEU A 117 -0.76 18.96 7.66
CA LEU A 117 -1.23 18.33 6.42
C LEU A 117 -0.58 16.95 6.21
N LEU A 118 0.74 16.86 6.35
CA LEU A 118 1.47 15.62 6.12
C LEU A 118 1.26 14.63 7.26
N GLU A 119 1.10 15.12 8.49
CA GLU A 119 0.77 14.28 9.64
C GLU A 119 -0.60 13.62 9.48
N GLU A 120 -1.64 14.39 9.14
CA GLU A 120 -2.98 13.85 8.92
C GLU A 120 -3.01 12.90 7.72
N TYR A 121 -2.28 13.21 6.65
CA TYR A 121 -2.07 12.28 5.53
C TYR A 121 -1.45 10.96 6.02
N ALA A 122 -0.31 11.02 6.71
CA ALA A 122 0.39 9.81 7.16
C ALA A 122 -0.48 8.98 8.12
N ARG A 123 -1.20 9.60 9.05
CA ARG A 123 -2.11 8.90 9.98
C ARG A 123 -3.27 8.23 9.27
N ARG A 124 -3.89 8.91 8.29
CA ARG A 124 -4.96 8.32 7.48
C ARG A 124 -4.46 7.13 6.68
N MET A 125 -3.29 7.25 6.07
CA MET A 125 -2.67 6.17 5.30
C MET A 125 -2.33 4.96 6.18
N ILE A 126 -1.72 5.19 7.36
CA ILE A 126 -1.47 4.12 8.34
C ILE A 126 -2.76 3.37 8.69
N ALA A 127 -3.82 4.11 9.01
CA ALA A 127 -5.10 3.50 9.37
C ALA A 127 -5.72 2.71 8.19
N ALA A 128 -5.58 3.20 6.96
CA ALA A 128 -6.00 2.48 5.75
C ALA A 128 -5.25 1.15 5.60
N GLU A 129 -3.92 1.17 5.70
CA GLU A 129 -3.12 -0.06 5.57
C GLU A 129 -3.34 -1.06 6.71
N GLU A 130 -3.63 -0.58 7.92
CA GLU A 130 -4.02 -1.45 9.03
C GLU A 130 -5.36 -2.14 8.77
N MET A 131 -6.30 -1.45 8.13
CA MET A 131 -7.58 -2.03 7.71
C MET A 131 -7.40 -3.01 6.55
N HIS A 132 -6.57 -2.69 5.54
CA HIS A 132 -6.25 -3.60 4.44
C HIS A 132 -5.63 -4.90 4.96
N ALA A 133 -4.61 -4.79 5.82
CA ALA A 133 -3.98 -5.94 6.46
C ALA A 133 -4.96 -6.76 7.28
N ALA A 134 -5.90 -6.12 8.00
CA ALA A 134 -6.92 -6.82 8.78
C ALA A 134 -7.91 -7.58 7.89
N GLU A 135 -8.28 -7.06 6.72
CA GLU A 135 -9.13 -7.78 5.77
C GLU A 135 -8.40 -8.98 5.16
N VAL A 136 -7.16 -8.82 4.73
CA VAL A 136 -6.33 -9.92 4.20
C VAL A 136 -6.11 -11.01 5.25
N ASP A 137 -5.83 -10.61 6.50
CA ASP A 137 -5.71 -11.51 7.63
C ASP A 137 -6.99 -12.35 7.81
N LYS A 138 -8.18 -11.74 7.79
CA LYS A 138 -9.45 -12.48 7.85
C LYS A 138 -9.62 -13.46 6.68
N MET A 139 -9.21 -13.07 5.47
CA MET A 139 -9.28 -13.92 4.28
C MET A 139 -8.36 -15.15 4.35
N LEU A 140 -7.27 -15.07 5.13
CA LEU A 140 -6.32 -16.17 5.35
C LEU A 140 -6.77 -17.18 6.41
N ARG A 141 -7.77 -16.84 7.23
CA ARG A 141 -8.29 -17.71 8.30
C ARG A 141 -9.23 -18.77 7.75
N LYS A 142 -9.36 -19.88 8.48
CA LYS A 142 -10.41 -20.87 8.18
C LYS A 142 -11.77 -20.35 8.69
N PRO A 143 -12.89 -20.73 8.05
CA PRO A 143 -14.21 -20.40 8.58
C PRO A 143 -14.38 -20.86 10.03
N GLY A 144 -14.73 -19.92 10.91
CA GLY A 144 -14.88 -20.17 12.35
C GLY A 144 -13.67 -19.78 13.21
N ASP A 145 -12.50 -19.53 12.60
CA ASP A 145 -11.32 -19.06 13.34
C ASP A 145 -11.40 -17.54 13.56
N ILE A 146 -11.49 -17.12 14.82
CA ILE A 146 -11.58 -15.70 15.21
C ILE A 146 -10.23 -15.10 15.62
N GLU A 147 -9.23 -15.94 15.86
CA GLU A 147 -7.88 -15.51 16.23
C GLU A 147 -7.13 -14.94 15.01
N PRO A 148 -6.23 -13.96 15.20
CA PRO A 148 -5.38 -13.43 14.13
C PRO A 148 -4.61 -14.54 13.40
N PHE A 149 -4.46 -14.39 12.09
CA PHE A 149 -3.71 -15.35 11.28
C PHE A 149 -2.24 -15.35 11.75
N LYS A 150 -1.72 -16.55 12.02
CA LYS A 150 -0.30 -16.76 12.35
C LYS A 150 0.37 -17.37 11.13
N SER A 151 1.40 -16.69 10.62
CA SER A 151 2.22 -17.17 9.50
C SER A 151 3.03 -18.41 9.84
#